data_AF-A0A1X7GJ26-F1
#
_entry.id   AF-A0A1X7GJ26-F1
#
_cell.length_a   1.000
_cell.length_b   1.000
_cell.length_c   1.000
_cell.angle_alpha   90.00
_cell.angle_beta   90.00
_cell.angle_gamma   90.00
#
_symmetry.space_group_name_H-M   'P 1'
#
loop_
_entity.id
_entity.type
_entity.pdbx_description
1 polymer ?
#
loop_
_entity_poly.entity_id
_entity_poly.type
_entity_poly.pdbx_seq_one_letter_code
_entity_poly.pdbx_strand_id
1 'polypeptide(L)'
;MARNAWRLILAAAAGIILLAAVLHYRGRAREEAAAAKLGSDRAAAAQASAGDAVNSVAGAAQREAASDALTRSNEKEIRDAKGADVAVDPAVRDAGLDGLCRRAAYRDSERCRMREPDPR
;
A
#
# COMPACT_ATOMS: atom_id res chain seq x y z
N MET A 1 14.97 18.36 76.58
CA MET A 1 13.89 18.40 75.57
C MET A 1 14.40 18.44 74.12
N ALA A 2 15.49 19.15 73.80
CA ALA A 2 16.01 19.30 72.42
C ALA A 2 16.34 17.98 71.66
N ARG A 3 16.83 16.96 72.37
CA ARG A 3 17.28 15.69 71.76
C ARG A 3 16.15 14.83 71.19
N ASN A 4 14.93 14.98 71.70
CA ASN A 4 13.75 14.27 71.21
C ASN A 4 13.13 15.00 70.01
N ALA A 5 13.18 16.34 69.99
CA ALA A 5 12.74 17.16 68.87
C ALA A 5 13.56 16.86 67.60
N TRP A 6 14.88 16.73 67.71
CA TRP A 6 15.75 16.38 66.57
C TRP A 6 15.43 15.01 65.97
N ARG A 7 15.13 14.01 66.81
CA ARG A 7 14.74 12.67 66.36
C ARG A 7 13.43 12.68 65.57
N LEU A 8 12.47 13.49 66.00
CA LEU A 8 11.19 13.65 65.30
C LEU A 8 11.36 14.32 63.93
N ILE A 9 12.23 15.34 63.83
CA ILE A 9 12.52 16.01 62.56
C ILE A 9 13.19 15.04 61.58
N LEU A 10 14.18 14.26 62.04
CA LEU A 10 14.83 13.26 61.19
C LEU A 10 13.87 12.16 60.72
N ALA A 11 12.99 11.68 61.60
CA ALA A 11 11.99 10.69 61.24
C ALA A 11 11.00 11.23 60.19
N ALA A 12 10.54 12.48 60.35
CA ALA A 12 9.67 13.14 59.38
C ALA A 12 10.37 13.32 58.02
N ALA A 13 11.62 13.78 58.01
CA ALA A 13 12.41 13.94 56.79
C ALA A 13 12.62 12.61 56.07
N ALA A 14 12.96 11.54 56.81
CA ALA A 14 13.10 10.20 56.24
C ALA A 14 11.78 9.70 55.64
N GLY A 15 10.64 9.94 56.30
CA GLY A 15 9.31 9.59 55.79
C GLY A 15 8.97 10.30 54.48
N ILE A 16 9.29 11.60 54.38
CA ILE A 16 9.05 12.39 53.15
C ILE A 16 9.93 11.87 52.00
N ILE A 17 11.21 11.59 52.26
CA ILE A 17 12.14 11.06 51.25
C ILE A 17 11.67 9.69 50.74
N LEU A 18 11.24 8.80 51.64
CA LEU A 18 10.70 7.49 51.26
C LEU A 18 9.44 7.63 50.40
N LEU A 19 8.52 8.52 50.77
CA LEU A 19 7.31 8.76 50.00
C LEU A 19 7.63 9.30 48.60
N ALA A 20 8.55 10.27 48.50
CA ALA A 20 8.97 10.83 47.22
C ALA A 20 9.63 9.77 46.33
N ALA A 21 10.49 8.91 46.89
CA ALA A 21 11.12 7.82 46.16
C ALA A 21 10.09 6.80 45.62
N VAL A 22 9.09 6.44 46.42
CA VAL A 22 8.01 5.54 45.99
C VAL A 22 7.19 6.15 44.86
N LEU A 23 6.81 7.42 44.97
CA LEU A 23 6.06 8.10 43.91
C LEU A 23 6.86 8.21 42.63
N HIS A 24 8.16 8.53 42.72
CA HIS A 24 9.05 8.62 41.57
C HIS A 24 9.21 7.27 40.86
N TYR A 25 9.44 6.19 41.63
CA TYR A 25 9.56 4.84 41.06
C TYR A 25 8.28 4.38 40.37
N ARG A 26 7.11 4.66 40.96
CA ARG A 26 5.82 4.34 40.35
C ARG A 26 5.55 5.15 39.08
N GLY A 27 6.00 6.41 39.04
CA GLY A 27 5.93 7.24 37.84
C GLY A 27 6.71 6.62 36.68
N ARG A 28 8.00 6.31 36.91
CA ARG A 28 8.86 5.68 35.89
C ARG A 28 8.35 4.33 35.42
N ALA A 29 7.90 3.47 36.34
CA ALA A 29 7.36 2.17 35.96
C ALA A 29 6.14 2.29 35.03
N ARG A 30 5.30 3.33 35.21
CA ARG A 30 4.16 3.61 34.33
C ARG A 30 4.60 4.14 32.97
N GLU A 31 5.59 5.02 32.93
CA GLU A 31 6.15 5.55 31.69
C GLU A 31 6.80 4.44 30.85
N GLU A 32 7.59 3.57 31.49
CA GLU A 32 8.19 2.41 30.82
C GLU A 32 7.14 1.43 30.30
N ALA A 33 6.10 1.15 31.08
CA ALA A 33 4.98 0.30 30.63
C ALA A 33 4.24 0.93 29.44
N ALA A 34 4.02 2.24 29.45
CA ALA A 34 3.41 2.96 28.33
C ALA A 34 4.30 2.96 27.09
N ALA A 35 5.61 3.19 27.26
CA ALA A 35 6.59 3.13 26.18
C ALA A 35 6.69 1.72 25.57
N ALA A 36 6.69 0.68 26.41
CA ALA A 36 6.67 -0.71 25.98
C ALA A 36 5.40 -1.03 25.18
N LYS A 37 4.22 -0.59 25.67
CA LYS A 37 2.95 -0.76 24.95
C LYS A 37 2.94 -0.02 23.62
N LEU A 38 3.43 1.22 23.58
CA LEU A 38 3.56 1.96 22.33
C LEU A 38 4.52 1.27 21.35
N GLY A 39 5.61 0.69 21.85
CA GLY A 39 6.53 -0.12 21.07
C GLY A 39 5.86 -1.37 20.49
N SER A 40 5.11 -2.11 21.31
CA SER A 40 4.38 -3.30 20.85
C SER A 40 3.30 -2.96 19.82
N ASP A 41 2.54 -1.90 20.06
CA ASP A 41 1.46 -1.46 19.18
C ASP A 41 2.03 -0.99 17.82
N ARG A 42 3.17 -0.29 17.83
CA ARG A 42 3.91 0.07 16.59
C ARG A 42 4.44 -1.14 15.85
N ALA A 43 5.00 -2.13 16.55
CA ALA A 43 5.50 -3.35 15.93
C ALA A 43 4.37 -4.16 15.29
N ALA A 44 3.24 -4.29 15.98
CA ALA A 44 2.05 -4.94 15.44
C ALA A 44 1.50 -4.21 14.21
N ALA A 45 1.42 -2.88 14.25
CA ALA A 45 1.00 -2.08 13.11
C ALA A 45 1.95 -2.24 11.91
N ALA A 46 3.27 -2.23 12.13
CA ALA A 46 4.25 -2.44 11.08
C ALA A 46 4.12 -3.82 10.43
N GLN A 47 3.87 -4.87 11.23
CA GLN A 47 3.63 -6.22 10.70
C GLN A 47 2.35 -6.29 9.88
N ALA A 48 1.26 -5.67 10.36
CA ALA A 48 -0.01 -5.62 9.62
C ALA A 48 0.16 -4.89 8.28
N SER A 49 0.81 -3.71 8.28
CA SER A 49 1.10 -2.95 7.06
C SER A 49 1.98 -3.74 6.09
N ALA A 50 2.98 -4.47 6.58
CA ALA A 50 3.80 -5.34 5.73
C ALA A 50 2.97 -6.45 5.09
N GLY A 51 2.07 -7.08 5.84
CA GLY A 51 1.12 -8.08 5.33
C GLY A 51 0.22 -7.51 4.23
N ASP A 52 -0.36 -6.34 4.44
CA ASP A 52 -1.24 -5.67 3.47
C ASP A 52 -0.50 -5.31 2.18
N ALA A 53 0.75 -4.85 2.29
CA ALA A 53 1.60 -4.55 1.16
C ALA A 53 1.88 -5.81 0.33
N VAL A 54 2.29 -6.91 0.99
CA VAL A 54 2.55 -8.19 0.32
C VAL A 54 1.28 -8.73 -0.34
N ASN A 55 0.14 -8.70 0.34
CA ASN A 55 -1.13 -9.15 -0.21
C ASN A 55 -1.57 -8.32 -1.43
N SER A 56 -1.35 -7.00 -1.38
CA SER A 56 -1.64 -6.09 -2.49
C SER A 56 -0.77 -6.38 -3.71
N VAL A 57 0.54 -6.56 -3.50
CA VAL A 57 1.49 -6.90 -4.57
C VAL A 57 1.19 -8.28 -5.16
N ALA A 58 0.96 -9.28 -4.31
CA ALA A 58 0.59 -10.63 -4.77
C ALA A 58 -0.73 -10.62 -5.56
N GLY A 59 -1.73 -9.87 -5.08
CA GLY A 59 -3.00 -9.71 -5.78
C GLY A 59 -2.86 -9.00 -7.13
N ALA A 60 -1.98 -7.99 -7.23
CA ALA A 60 -1.68 -7.33 -8.51
C ALA A 60 -0.99 -8.30 -9.48
N ALA A 61 0.05 -9.02 -9.03
CA ALA A 61 0.76 -9.99 -9.84
C ALA A 61 -0.15 -11.12 -10.35
N GLN A 62 -1.10 -11.60 -9.54
CA GLN A 62 -2.08 -12.60 -9.97
C GLN A 62 -3.01 -12.07 -11.08
N ARG A 63 -3.46 -10.81 -10.97
CA ARG A 63 -4.31 -10.17 -12.00
C ARG A 63 -3.55 -9.95 -13.30
N GLU A 64 -2.29 -9.54 -13.23
CA GLU A 64 -1.42 -9.42 -14.40
C GLU A 64 -1.21 -10.78 -15.07
N ALA A 65 -0.87 -11.83 -14.30
CA ALA A 65 -0.71 -13.18 -14.82
C ALA A 65 -1.99 -13.72 -15.49
N ALA A 66 -3.16 -13.45 -14.91
CA ALA A 66 -4.45 -13.82 -15.49
C ALA A 66 -4.74 -13.04 -16.78
N SER A 67 -4.42 -11.74 -16.81
CA SER A 67 -4.58 -10.89 -18.00
C SER A 67 -3.66 -11.33 -19.14
N ASP A 68 -2.41 -11.71 -18.82
CA ASP A 68 -1.45 -12.24 -19.80
C ASP A 68 -1.89 -13.61 -20.33
N ALA A 69 -2.41 -14.48 -19.46
CA ALA A 69 -2.95 -15.76 -19.88
C ALA A 69 -4.13 -15.59 -20.84
N LEU A 70 -5.07 -14.69 -20.52
CA LEU A 70 -6.19 -14.34 -21.39
C LEU A 70 -5.71 -13.74 -22.71
N THR A 71 -4.74 -12.83 -22.69
CA THR A 71 -4.17 -12.22 -23.89
C THR A 71 -3.54 -13.26 -24.81
N ARG A 72 -2.74 -14.18 -24.25
CA ARG A 72 -2.14 -15.28 -25.01
C ARG A 72 -3.17 -16.25 -25.57
N SER A 73 -4.21 -16.59 -24.80
CA SER A 73 -5.30 -17.47 -25.27
C SER A 73 -6.04 -16.82 -26.44
N ASN A 74 -6.45 -15.56 -26.28
CA ASN A 74 -7.15 -14.81 -27.31
C ASN A 74 -6.29 -14.68 -28.57
N GLU A 75 -4.99 -14.37 -28.44
CA GLU A 75 -4.10 -14.26 -29.58
C GLU A 75 -3.96 -15.59 -30.32
N LYS A 76 -3.82 -16.70 -29.58
CA LYS A 76 -3.81 -18.03 -30.18
C LYS A 76 -5.13 -18.33 -30.90
N GLU A 77 -6.26 -18.09 -30.25
CA GLU A 77 -7.60 -18.32 -30.84
C GLU A 77 -7.81 -17.48 -32.10
N ILE A 78 -7.38 -16.22 -32.11
CA ILE A 78 -7.47 -15.33 -33.28
C ILE A 78 -6.59 -15.85 -34.41
N ARG A 79 -5.34 -16.25 -34.12
CA ARG A 79 -4.41 -16.76 -35.15
C ARG A 79 -4.82 -18.12 -35.71
N ASP A 80 -5.40 -18.98 -34.88
CA ASP A 80 -5.86 -20.30 -35.30
C ASP A 80 -7.28 -20.27 -35.90
N ALA A 81 -7.96 -19.12 -35.86
CA ALA A 81 -9.29 -18.97 -36.40
C ALA A 81 -9.30 -19.17 -37.93
N LYS A 82 -10.36 -19.81 -38.43
CA LYS A 82 -10.53 -19.96 -39.88
C LYS A 82 -10.60 -18.59 -40.54
N GLY A 83 -9.67 -18.34 -41.47
CA GLY A 83 -9.57 -17.06 -42.18
C GLY A 83 -8.60 -16.06 -41.53
N ALA A 84 -7.92 -16.42 -40.45
CA ALA A 84 -6.90 -15.57 -39.81
C ALA A 84 -5.76 -15.18 -40.77
N ASP A 85 -5.41 -16.08 -41.69
CA ASP A 85 -4.35 -15.87 -42.67
C ASP A 85 -4.82 -15.17 -43.95
N VAL A 86 -6.12 -14.88 -44.06
CA VAL A 86 -6.69 -14.23 -45.25
C VAL A 86 -6.33 -12.75 -45.21
N ALA A 87 -5.69 -12.28 -46.29
CA ALA A 87 -5.39 -10.87 -46.44
C ALA A 87 -6.67 -10.04 -46.40
N VAL A 88 -6.74 -9.11 -45.44
CA VAL A 88 -7.84 -8.16 -45.34
C VAL A 88 -7.66 -7.09 -46.42
N ASP A 89 -8.74 -6.77 -47.13
CA ASP A 89 -8.75 -5.68 -48.09
C ASP A 89 -8.27 -4.37 -47.43
N PRO A 90 -7.35 -3.62 -48.05
CA PRO A 90 -6.83 -2.38 -47.47
C PRO A 90 -7.92 -1.37 -47.07
N ALA A 91 -9.00 -1.25 -47.84
CA ALA A 91 -10.11 -0.34 -47.53
C ALA A 91 -10.87 -0.76 -46.26
N VAL A 92 -11.03 -2.06 -46.02
CA VAL A 92 -11.67 -2.60 -44.81
C VAL A 92 -10.79 -2.33 -43.58
N ARG A 93 -9.47 -2.57 -43.71
CA ARG A 93 -8.50 -2.24 -42.66
C ARG A 93 -8.55 -0.75 -42.31
N ASP A 94 -8.60 0.11 -43.32
CA ASP A 94 -8.56 1.55 -43.14
C ASP A 94 -9.88 2.07 -42.51
N ALA A 95 -11.03 1.54 -42.91
CA ALA A 95 -12.32 1.83 -42.28
C ALA A 95 -12.38 1.38 -40.81
N GLY A 96 -11.81 0.21 -40.50
CA GLY A 96 -11.69 -0.30 -39.13
C GLY A 96 -10.84 0.61 -38.25
N LEU A 97 -9.69 1.06 -38.77
CA LEU A 97 -8.83 2.01 -38.08
C LEU A 97 -9.51 3.38 -37.88
N ASP A 98 -10.30 3.87 -38.84
CA ASP A 98 -11.08 5.11 -38.68
C ASP A 98 -12.12 4.99 -37.57
N GLY A 99 -12.84 3.86 -37.53
CA GLY A 99 -13.74 3.54 -36.43
C GLY A 99 -13.03 3.54 -35.08
N LEU A 100 -11.82 2.98 -35.02
CA LEU A 100 -11.00 2.94 -33.82
C LEU A 100 -10.58 4.35 -33.38
N CYS A 101 -10.05 5.17 -34.29
CA CYS A 101 -9.55 6.51 -33.99
C CYS A 101 -10.65 7.50 -33.58
N ARG A 102 -11.92 7.24 -33.92
CA ARG A 102 -13.06 8.02 -33.42
C ARG A 102 -13.35 7.81 -31.92
N ARG A 103 -12.97 6.66 -31.35
CA ARG A 103 -13.20 6.32 -29.94
C ARG A 103 -12.30 7.15 -29.02
N ALA A 104 -12.87 7.68 -27.94
CA ALA A 104 -12.15 8.54 -26.99
C ALA A 104 -10.86 7.91 -26.45
N ALA A 105 -10.87 6.60 -26.17
CA ALA A 105 -9.70 5.88 -25.65
C ALA A 105 -8.52 5.76 -26.63
N TYR A 106 -8.74 5.93 -27.93
CA TYR A 106 -7.73 5.67 -28.98
C TYR A 106 -7.38 6.89 -29.82
N ARG A 107 -8.17 7.97 -29.73
CA ARG A 107 -8.02 9.20 -30.51
C ARG A 107 -6.60 9.79 -30.44
N ASP A 108 -6.01 9.78 -29.25
CA ASP A 108 -4.70 10.39 -29.00
C ASP A 108 -3.53 9.40 -29.12
N SER A 109 -3.79 8.17 -29.59
CA SER A 109 -2.72 7.22 -29.89
C SER A 109 -1.85 7.76 -31.02
N GLU A 110 -0.55 7.46 -30.98
CA GLU A 110 0.41 7.88 -32.00
C GLU A 110 -0.04 7.49 -33.41
N ARG A 111 -0.55 6.27 -33.56
CA ARG A 111 -1.08 5.73 -34.82
C ARG A 111 -2.29 6.49 -35.37
N CYS A 112 -3.12 7.07 -34.51
CA CYS A 112 -4.25 7.91 -34.94
C CYS A 112 -3.84 9.36 -35.21
N ARG A 113 -2.81 9.87 -34.53
CA ARG A 113 -2.27 11.22 -34.74
C ARG A 113 -1.48 11.36 -36.03
N MET A 114 -0.73 10.33 -36.42
CA MET A 114 0.03 10.34 -37.68
C MET A 114 -0.84 10.09 -38.92
N ARG A 115 -2.13 9.79 -38.72
CA ARG A 115 -3.01 9.41 -39.81
C ARG A 115 -3.68 10.65 -40.39
N GLU A 116 -3.47 10.86 -41.68
CA GLU A 116 -4.19 11.90 -42.40
C GLU A 116 -5.67 11.49 -42.48
N PRO A 117 -6.62 12.37 -42.11
CA PRO A 117 -8.04 12.05 -42.18
C PRO A 117 -8.45 11.76 -43.64
N ASP A 118 -9.11 10.63 -43.89
CA ASP A 118 -9.65 10.29 -45.22
C ASP A 118 -10.75 11.33 -45.58
N PRO A 119 -10.61 12.11 -46.67
CA PRO A 119 -11.50 13.22 -46.99
C PRO A 119 -12.84 12.80 -47.61
N ARG A 120 -13.39 11.64 -47.24
CA ARG A 120 -14.63 11.09 -47.82
C ARG A 120 -15.88 11.38 -46.99
#